data_AF-A0A959HZT7-F1
#
_entry.id   AF-A0A959HZT7-F1
#
_cell.length_a   1.000
_cell.length_b   1.000
_cell.length_c   1.000
_cell.angle_alpha   90.00
_cell.angle_beta   90.00
_cell.angle_gamma   90.00
#
_symmetry.space_group_name_H-M   'P 1'
#
loop_
_entity.id
_entity.type
_entity.pdbx_description
1 polymer ?
#
loop_
_entity_poly.entity_id
_entity_poly.type
_entity_poly.pdbx_seq_one_letter_code
_entity_poly.pdbx_strand_id
1 'polypeptide(L)'
;EIPDKNIPMKERLVWMADEARKGLPEDSYSAKMYDFVKSRYAAGDVWEAVRDSLYEKYQVRQEDGYEWSTKEPVCHGCFAAGINFGASIISLLYGGGDIRETIKIGALSGWDSDNPTATWGGLLGFMLGKEGVEQAFNRKFADQFNIHRTRIGFPNGGIDTFGEMAKKGVLVVDRVVQEQMKGGVDLANDAWYIPANAVKPGS
;
A
#
# COMPACT_ATOMS: atom_id res chain seq x y z
N GLU A 1 -5.27 9.60 17.74
CA GLU A 1 -4.69 8.61 18.67
C GLU A 1 -4.54 7.29 17.93
N ILE A 2 -3.44 6.56 18.11
CA ILE A 2 -3.24 5.26 17.47
C ILE A 2 -4.22 4.26 18.11
N PRO A 3 -5.00 3.48 17.33
CA PRO A 3 -5.96 2.53 17.86
C PRO A 3 -5.26 1.48 18.75
N ASP A 4 -5.92 1.11 19.84
CA ASP A 4 -5.46 0.04 20.74
C ASP A 4 -5.20 -1.26 19.95
N LYS A 5 -4.17 -2.01 20.34
CA LYS A 5 -3.77 -3.29 19.73
C LYS A 5 -4.88 -4.34 19.78
N ASN A 6 -5.90 -4.16 20.62
CA ASN A 6 -7.05 -5.04 20.78
C ASN A 6 -8.14 -4.88 19.71
N ILE A 7 -8.03 -3.89 18.82
CA ILE A 7 -9.00 -3.68 17.74
C ILE A 7 -8.76 -4.68 16.59
N PRO A 8 -9.81 -5.28 15.98
CA PRO A 8 -9.68 -6.19 14.85
C PRO A 8 -8.83 -5.61 13.71
N MET A 9 -8.07 -6.47 13.02
CA MET A 9 -7.18 -6.05 11.91
C MET A 9 -7.90 -5.17 10.88
N LYS A 10 -9.10 -5.59 10.48
CA LYS A 10 -9.98 -4.89 9.55
C LYS A 10 -10.25 -3.44 9.96
N GLU A 11 -10.61 -3.22 11.23
CA GLU A 11 -10.93 -1.89 11.77
C GLU A 11 -9.67 -1.02 11.86
N ARG A 12 -8.52 -1.60 12.23
CA ARG A 12 -7.23 -0.89 12.23
C ARG A 12 -6.85 -0.43 10.82
N LEU A 13 -7.00 -1.27 9.81
CA LEU A 13 -6.70 -0.91 8.41
C LEU A 13 -7.63 0.18 7.89
N VAL A 14 -8.92 0.09 8.20
CA VAL A 14 -9.89 1.14 7.89
C VAL A 14 -9.47 2.47 8.53
N TRP A 15 -9.15 2.45 9.82
CA TRP A 15 -8.69 3.65 10.53
C TRP A 15 -7.41 4.22 9.92
N MET A 16 -6.41 3.38 9.61
CA MET A 16 -5.17 3.83 8.97
C MET A 16 -5.44 4.50 7.62
N ALA A 17 -6.36 3.95 6.82
CA ALA A 17 -6.74 4.49 5.54
C ALA A 17 -7.49 5.82 5.68
N ASP A 18 -8.40 5.93 6.66
CA ASP A 18 -9.13 7.17 6.98
C ASP A 18 -8.19 8.28 7.48
N GLU A 19 -7.18 7.94 8.29
CA GLU A 19 -6.15 8.91 8.70
C GLU A 19 -5.26 9.34 7.52
N ALA A 20 -4.84 8.41 6.66
CA ALA A 20 -4.04 8.72 5.48
C ALA A 20 -4.80 9.62 4.48
N ARG A 21 -6.11 9.39 4.31
CA ARG A 21 -6.98 10.21 3.45
C ARG A 21 -6.96 11.69 3.82
N LYS A 22 -6.79 12.05 5.10
CA LYS A 22 -6.70 13.46 5.56
C LYS A 22 -5.50 14.21 5.00
N GLY A 23 -4.47 13.49 4.50
CA GLY A 23 -3.31 14.09 3.85
C GLY A 23 -3.50 14.38 2.36
N LEU A 24 -4.60 13.90 1.74
CA LEU A 24 -4.87 14.14 0.32
C LEU A 24 -5.58 15.50 0.13
N PRO A 25 -5.26 16.27 -0.92
CA PRO A 25 -6.04 17.46 -1.26
C PRO A 25 -7.50 17.09 -1.58
N GLU A 26 -8.45 17.77 -0.96
CA GLU A 26 -9.89 17.45 -1.07
C GLU A 26 -10.39 17.40 -2.51
N ASP A 27 -9.91 18.30 -3.37
CA ASP A 27 -10.35 18.37 -4.76
C ASP A 27 -9.66 17.35 -5.69
N SER A 28 -8.68 16.60 -5.20
CA SER A 28 -7.93 15.62 -6.00
C SER A 28 -8.79 14.39 -6.35
N TYR A 29 -8.53 13.80 -7.53
CA TYR A 29 -9.19 12.54 -7.90
C TYR A 29 -8.87 11.42 -6.90
N SER A 30 -7.69 11.40 -6.28
CA SER A 30 -7.32 10.39 -5.29
C SER A 30 -8.19 10.47 -4.03
N ALA A 31 -8.42 11.68 -3.52
CA ALA A 31 -9.33 11.92 -2.40
C ALA A 31 -10.74 11.40 -2.72
N LYS A 32 -11.28 11.80 -3.88
CA LYS A 32 -12.63 11.42 -4.33
C LYS A 32 -12.77 9.93 -4.64
N MET A 33 -11.73 9.30 -5.20
CA MET A 33 -11.68 7.86 -5.44
C MET A 33 -11.72 7.07 -4.13
N TYR A 34 -10.95 7.50 -3.13
CA TYR A 34 -11.00 6.89 -1.79
C TYR A 34 -12.42 7.00 -1.21
N ASP A 35 -12.99 8.21 -1.18
CA ASP A 35 -14.31 8.47 -0.62
C ASP A 35 -15.39 7.67 -1.35
N PHE A 36 -15.30 7.59 -2.68
CA PHE A 36 -16.18 6.76 -3.51
C PHE A 36 -16.12 5.29 -3.09
N VAL A 37 -14.95 4.65 -3.11
CA VAL A 37 -14.82 3.23 -2.75
C VAL A 37 -15.26 2.99 -1.31
N LYS A 38 -14.85 3.87 -0.38
CA LYS A 38 -15.20 3.80 1.04
C LYS A 38 -16.71 3.88 1.27
N SER A 39 -17.42 4.74 0.54
CA SER A 39 -18.87 4.88 0.64
C SER A 39 -19.60 3.60 0.18
N ARG A 40 -19.17 3.00 -0.93
CA ARG A 40 -19.75 1.75 -1.46
C ARG A 40 -19.49 0.57 -0.52
N TYR A 41 -18.29 0.52 0.05
CA TYR A 41 -17.95 -0.42 1.10
C TYR A 41 -18.85 -0.28 2.34
N ALA A 42 -19.08 0.94 2.81
CA ALA A 42 -19.98 1.20 3.94
C ALA A 42 -21.45 0.87 3.61
N ALA A 43 -21.86 0.98 2.35
CA ALA A 43 -23.18 0.58 1.87
C ALA A 43 -23.36 -0.96 1.79
N GLY A 44 -22.27 -1.74 1.91
CA GLY A 44 -22.30 -3.19 1.83
C GLY A 44 -22.35 -3.74 0.41
N ASP A 45 -21.97 -2.93 -0.59
CA ASP A 45 -21.81 -3.40 -1.97
C ASP A 45 -20.73 -4.49 -2.05
N VAL A 46 -20.83 -5.42 -3.01
CA VAL A 46 -19.76 -6.42 -3.24
C VAL A 46 -18.62 -5.80 -4.05
N TRP A 47 -17.38 -6.23 -3.79
CA TRP A 47 -16.19 -5.59 -4.36
C TRP A 47 -16.16 -5.61 -5.89
N GLU A 48 -16.73 -6.64 -6.52
CA GLU A 48 -16.85 -6.77 -7.98
C GLU A 48 -17.69 -5.61 -8.54
N ALA A 49 -18.84 -5.34 -7.93
CA ALA A 49 -19.73 -4.26 -8.34
C ALA A 49 -19.10 -2.87 -8.10
N VAL A 50 -18.31 -2.72 -7.04
CA VAL A 50 -17.57 -1.48 -6.77
C VAL A 50 -16.45 -1.28 -7.78
N ARG A 51 -15.73 -2.34 -8.15
CA ARG A 51 -14.71 -2.31 -9.19
C ARG A 51 -15.29 -1.87 -10.53
N ASP A 52 -16.44 -2.41 -10.92
CA ASP A 52 -17.11 -2.03 -12.18
C ASP A 52 -17.66 -0.60 -12.10
N SER A 53 -18.20 -0.20 -10.95
CA SER A 53 -18.64 1.19 -10.75
C SER A 53 -17.48 2.18 -10.79
N LEU A 54 -16.30 1.80 -10.28
CA LEU A 54 -15.07 2.59 -10.34
C LEU A 54 -14.60 2.77 -11.79
N TYR A 55 -14.57 1.68 -12.56
CA TYR A 55 -14.28 1.70 -13.99
C TYR A 55 -15.22 2.68 -14.74
N GLU A 56 -16.52 2.52 -14.54
CA GLU A 56 -17.54 3.34 -15.17
C GLU A 56 -17.40 4.83 -14.82
N LYS A 57 -17.18 5.15 -13.54
CA LYS A 57 -17.04 6.53 -13.08
C LYS A 57 -15.78 7.21 -13.64
N TYR A 58 -14.64 6.53 -13.59
CA TYR A 58 -13.35 7.16 -13.86
C TYR A 58 -12.81 6.92 -15.27
N GLN A 59 -12.97 5.73 -15.84
CA GLN A 59 -12.43 5.45 -17.18
C GLN A 59 -13.45 5.71 -18.30
N VAL A 60 -14.74 5.46 -18.06
CA VAL A 60 -15.79 5.71 -19.06
C VAL A 60 -16.27 7.16 -19.01
N ARG A 61 -16.75 7.62 -17.84
CA ARG A 61 -17.28 8.97 -17.68
C ARG A 61 -16.23 10.04 -17.39
N GLN A 62 -14.99 9.64 -17.07
CA GLN A 62 -13.86 10.55 -16.79
C GLN A 62 -14.20 11.64 -15.76
N GLU A 63 -14.96 11.26 -14.73
CA GLU A 63 -15.36 12.17 -13.66
C GLU A 63 -14.16 12.62 -12.80
N ASP A 64 -14.37 13.68 -12.02
CA ASP A 64 -13.38 14.24 -11.08
C ASP A 64 -12.05 14.66 -11.74
N GLY A 65 -12.08 14.98 -13.04
CA GLY A 65 -10.90 15.41 -13.80
C GLY A 65 -9.95 14.26 -14.16
N TYR A 66 -10.39 12.99 -14.05
CA TYR A 66 -9.58 11.83 -14.38
C TYR A 66 -9.65 11.50 -15.89
N GLU A 67 -8.90 12.24 -16.70
CA GLU A 67 -8.92 12.15 -18.17
C GLU A 67 -7.92 11.13 -18.76
N TRP A 68 -7.42 10.20 -17.95
CA TRP A 68 -6.34 9.29 -18.39
C TRP A 68 -6.76 8.37 -19.54
N SER A 69 -8.04 8.00 -19.62
CA SER A 69 -8.54 7.13 -20.69
C SER A 69 -8.53 7.76 -22.08
N THR A 70 -8.50 9.09 -22.17
CA THR A 70 -8.31 9.82 -23.43
C THR A 70 -6.86 10.27 -23.66
N LYS A 71 -6.09 10.52 -22.59
CA LYS A 71 -4.69 10.97 -22.69
C LYS A 71 -3.69 9.85 -23.01
N GLU A 72 -4.01 8.60 -22.66
CA GLU A 72 -3.12 7.45 -22.82
C GLU A 72 -3.78 6.42 -23.76
N PRO A 73 -3.33 6.30 -25.02
CA PRO A 73 -4.00 5.48 -26.02
C PRO A 73 -3.60 3.99 -26.03
N VAL A 74 -2.51 3.60 -25.36
CA VAL A 74 -2.00 2.21 -25.43
C VAL A 74 -2.94 1.24 -24.70
N CYS A 75 -3.56 1.68 -23.60
CA CYS A 75 -4.57 0.90 -22.91
C CYS A 75 -5.60 1.75 -22.13
N HIS A 76 -5.84 2.99 -22.55
CA HIS A 76 -6.78 3.91 -21.90
C HIS A 76 -6.43 4.16 -20.43
N GLY A 77 -5.13 4.27 -20.14
CA GLY A 77 -4.62 4.57 -18.81
C GLY A 77 -4.73 3.39 -17.84
N CYS A 78 -4.63 2.15 -18.32
CA CYS A 78 -4.72 0.96 -17.47
C CYS A 78 -3.59 0.86 -16.42
N PHE A 79 -2.45 1.53 -16.65
CA PHE A 79 -1.34 1.64 -15.71
C PHE A 79 -1.28 3.01 -15.01
N ALA A 80 -2.30 3.86 -15.18
CA ALA A 80 -2.32 5.18 -14.58
C ALA A 80 -2.50 5.07 -13.05
N ALA A 81 -1.74 5.89 -12.32
CA ALA A 81 -1.66 5.80 -10.86
C ALA A 81 -3.02 5.93 -10.15
N GLY A 82 -3.95 6.73 -10.68
CA GLY A 82 -5.27 6.93 -10.05
C GLY A 82 -6.16 5.69 -10.08
N ILE A 83 -6.33 5.03 -11.23
CA ILE A 83 -7.19 3.83 -11.28
C ILE A 83 -6.59 2.68 -10.45
N ASN A 84 -5.27 2.55 -10.45
CA ASN A 84 -4.57 1.57 -9.61
C ASN A 84 -4.68 1.92 -8.12
N PHE A 85 -4.69 3.20 -7.76
CA PHE A 85 -5.01 3.65 -6.40
C PHE A 85 -6.43 3.24 -6.01
N GLY A 86 -7.43 3.46 -6.87
CA GLY A 86 -8.81 3.02 -6.61
C GLY A 86 -8.92 1.49 -6.43
N ALA A 87 -8.28 0.70 -7.29
CA ALA A 87 -8.19 -0.76 -7.15
C ALA A 87 -7.45 -1.18 -5.86
N SER A 88 -6.46 -0.39 -5.43
CA SER A 88 -5.78 -0.57 -4.15
C SER A 88 -6.74 -0.36 -2.98
N ILE A 89 -7.55 0.70 -2.97
CA ILE A 89 -8.52 0.91 -1.89
C ILE A 89 -9.57 -0.20 -1.86
N ILE A 90 -10.03 -0.70 -3.01
CA ILE A 90 -10.94 -1.85 -3.08
C ILE A 90 -10.29 -3.08 -2.40
N SER A 91 -9.12 -3.48 -2.85
CA SER A 91 -8.47 -4.68 -2.30
C SER A 91 -8.17 -4.56 -0.81
N LEU A 92 -7.76 -3.39 -0.31
CA LEU A 92 -7.53 -3.15 1.12
C LEU A 92 -8.80 -3.32 1.96
N LEU A 93 -9.88 -2.62 1.59
CA LEU A 93 -11.10 -2.57 2.41
C LEU A 93 -11.86 -3.90 2.40
N TYR A 94 -11.96 -4.52 1.22
CA TYR A 94 -12.69 -5.76 1.02
C TYR A 94 -11.88 -7.00 1.41
N GLY A 95 -10.54 -6.95 1.29
CA GLY A 95 -9.66 -7.99 1.83
C GLY A 95 -9.63 -8.03 3.36
N GLY A 96 -9.96 -6.91 4.02
CA GLY A 96 -10.24 -6.87 5.45
C GLY A 96 -9.08 -7.30 6.36
N GLY A 97 -7.85 -7.25 5.85
CA GLY A 97 -6.65 -7.69 6.55
C GLY A 97 -6.32 -9.18 6.42
N ASP A 98 -7.14 -9.97 5.72
CA ASP A 98 -6.72 -11.29 5.26
C ASP A 98 -5.79 -11.12 4.06
N ILE A 99 -4.51 -11.50 4.22
CA ILE A 99 -3.49 -11.31 3.18
C ILE A 99 -3.81 -12.07 1.89
N ARG A 100 -4.44 -13.26 1.96
CA ARG A 100 -4.79 -14.04 0.78
C ARG A 100 -5.96 -13.43 0.06
N GLU A 101 -6.98 -13.00 0.80
CA GLU A 101 -8.16 -12.35 0.23
C GLU A 101 -7.79 -11.00 -0.39
N THR A 102 -6.97 -10.21 0.30
CA THR A 102 -6.48 -8.92 -0.19
C THR A 102 -5.69 -9.09 -1.50
N ILE A 103 -4.76 -10.05 -1.56
CA ILE A 103 -4.01 -10.37 -2.77
C ILE A 103 -4.93 -10.88 -3.89
N LYS A 104 -5.90 -11.75 -3.56
CA LYS A 104 -6.86 -12.26 -4.53
C LYS A 104 -7.68 -11.13 -5.16
N ILE A 105 -8.24 -10.24 -4.35
CA ILE A 105 -9.03 -9.11 -4.84
C ILE A 105 -8.15 -8.14 -5.65
N GLY A 106 -6.92 -7.85 -5.18
CA GLY A 106 -5.96 -7.03 -5.92
C GLY A 106 -5.66 -7.59 -7.31
N ALA A 107 -5.36 -8.90 -7.39
CA ALA A 107 -5.11 -9.61 -8.64
C ALA A 107 -6.34 -9.61 -9.57
N LEU A 108 -7.53 -9.85 -9.02
CA LEU A 108 -8.77 -9.97 -9.79
C LEU A 108 -9.41 -8.62 -10.17
N SER A 109 -8.96 -7.50 -9.58
CA SER A 109 -9.45 -6.17 -9.94
C SER A 109 -9.04 -5.76 -11.36
N GLY A 110 -8.01 -6.39 -11.93
CA GLY A 110 -7.47 -6.09 -13.26
C GLY A 110 -6.47 -4.93 -13.23
N TRP A 111 -6.40 -4.16 -14.32
CA TRP A 111 -5.42 -3.06 -14.49
C TRP A 111 -3.98 -3.51 -14.17
N ASP A 112 -3.18 -2.65 -13.55
CA ASP A 112 -1.82 -2.95 -13.09
C ASP A 112 -1.87 -3.80 -11.80
N SER A 113 -2.44 -4.99 -11.93
CA SER A 113 -2.89 -5.81 -10.78
C SER A 113 -1.78 -6.20 -9.79
N ASP A 114 -0.52 -6.23 -10.23
CA ASP A 114 0.62 -6.47 -9.36
C ASP A 114 0.88 -5.29 -8.41
N ASN A 115 0.49 -4.06 -8.77
CA ASN A 115 0.71 -2.87 -7.96
C ASN A 115 -0.13 -2.87 -6.66
N PRO A 116 -1.48 -2.93 -6.68
CA PRO A 116 -2.28 -3.11 -5.46
C PRO A 116 -1.84 -4.33 -4.63
N THR A 117 -1.54 -5.42 -5.33
CA THR A 117 -1.17 -6.71 -4.71
C THR A 117 0.15 -6.61 -3.95
N ALA A 118 1.18 -6.00 -4.56
CA ALA A 118 2.48 -5.82 -3.94
C ALA A 118 2.40 -4.80 -2.80
N THR A 119 1.65 -3.71 -2.96
CA THR A 119 1.48 -2.68 -1.92
C THR A 119 0.88 -3.27 -0.64
N TRP A 120 -0.26 -3.97 -0.75
CA TRP A 120 -0.90 -4.53 0.45
C TRP A 120 -0.30 -5.84 0.91
N GLY A 121 0.25 -6.65 0.01
CA GLY A 121 1.08 -7.79 0.39
C GLY A 121 2.27 -7.35 1.26
N GLY A 122 2.90 -6.22 0.92
CA GLY A 122 3.97 -5.60 1.72
C GLY A 122 3.48 -5.11 3.07
N LEU A 123 2.41 -4.30 3.12
CA LEU A 123 1.86 -3.76 4.38
C LEU A 123 1.38 -4.89 5.31
N LEU A 124 0.54 -5.79 4.81
CA LEU A 124 0.01 -6.90 5.62
C LEU A 124 1.13 -7.88 5.99
N GLY A 125 2.08 -8.13 5.10
CA GLY A 125 3.26 -8.93 5.40
C GLY A 125 4.10 -8.33 6.52
N PHE A 126 4.27 -7.01 6.55
CA PHE A 126 4.93 -6.30 7.65
C PHE A 126 4.16 -6.47 8.97
N MET A 127 2.83 -6.32 8.96
CA MET A 127 2.00 -6.45 10.16
C MET A 127 1.92 -7.88 10.69
N LEU A 128 1.96 -8.89 9.81
CA LEU A 128 1.89 -10.31 10.15
C LEU A 128 3.25 -10.91 10.54
N GLY A 129 4.34 -10.33 10.03
CA GLY A 129 5.66 -10.92 10.08
C GLY A 129 5.78 -12.19 9.22
N LYS A 130 7.01 -12.73 9.13
CA LYS A 130 7.32 -13.91 8.31
C LYS A 130 6.46 -15.12 8.69
N GLU A 131 6.31 -15.38 9.98
CA GLU A 131 5.54 -16.53 10.48
C GLU A 131 4.07 -16.44 10.11
N GLY A 132 3.44 -15.27 10.25
CA GLY A 132 2.05 -15.05 9.88
C GLY A 132 1.82 -15.20 8.37
N VAL A 133 2.77 -14.74 7.54
CA VAL A 133 2.73 -14.95 6.08
C VAL A 133 2.87 -16.44 5.73
N GLU A 134 3.84 -17.15 6.32
CA GLU A 134 4.03 -18.58 6.11
C GLU A 134 2.81 -19.41 6.54
N GLN A 135 2.17 -19.04 7.65
CA GLN A 135 0.93 -19.64 8.13
C GLN A 135 -0.22 -19.40 7.14
N ALA A 136 -0.42 -18.17 6.68
CA ALA A 136 -1.48 -17.84 5.74
C ALA A 136 -1.41 -18.68 4.46
N PHE A 137 -0.21 -18.85 3.91
CA PHE A 137 0.03 -19.62 2.67
C PHE A 137 0.35 -21.11 2.90
N ASN A 138 0.37 -21.56 4.16
CA ASN A 138 0.72 -22.92 4.56
C ASN A 138 2.01 -23.44 3.89
N ARG A 139 3.05 -22.61 3.89
CA ARG A 139 4.36 -22.96 3.30
C ARG A 139 5.49 -22.18 3.95
N LYS A 140 6.71 -22.68 3.81
CA LYS A 140 7.92 -21.92 4.09
C LYS A 140 8.35 -21.09 2.89
N PHE A 141 8.84 -19.88 3.14
CA PHE A 141 9.39 -19.00 2.10
C PHE A 141 10.92 -18.96 2.18
N ALA A 142 11.55 -18.72 1.02
CA ALA A 142 12.99 -18.55 0.96
C ALA A 142 13.40 -17.30 1.75
N ASP A 143 14.54 -17.36 2.42
CA ASP A 143 15.09 -16.19 3.13
C ASP A 143 16.04 -15.37 2.25
N GLN A 144 16.32 -15.84 1.03
CA GLN A 144 17.28 -15.26 0.11
C GLN A 144 16.59 -14.62 -1.09
N PHE A 145 17.20 -13.55 -1.60
CA PHE A 145 16.79 -12.86 -2.80
C PHE A 145 17.97 -12.71 -3.76
N ASN A 146 17.74 -13.01 -5.05
CA ASN A 146 18.74 -12.86 -6.10
C ASN A 146 18.41 -11.65 -6.98
N ILE A 147 19.03 -10.51 -6.67
CA ILE A 147 18.82 -9.26 -7.42
C ILE A 147 19.46 -9.31 -8.82
N HIS A 148 20.51 -10.13 -9.04
CA HIS A 148 21.15 -10.30 -10.35
C HIS A 148 20.24 -10.93 -11.41
N ARG A 149 19.06 -11.45 -11.04
CA ARG A 149 18.02 -11.82 -12.01
C ARG A 149 17.51 -10.64 -12.84
N THR A 150 17.56 -9.42 -12.29
CA THR A 150 17.01 -8.23 -12.96
C THR A 150 17.93 -7.01 -12.92
N ARG A 151 18.94 -6.98 -12.03
CA ARG A 151 19.88 -5.86 -11.89
C ARG A 151 21.29 -6.37 -11.59
N ILE A 152 22.26 -5.93 -12.38
CA ILE A 152 23.67 -6.27 -12.20
C ILE A 152 24.40 -5.24 -11.31
N GLY A 153 25.64 -5.53 -10.93
CA GLY A 153 26.51 -4.58 -10.21
C GLY A 153 26.40 -4.61 -8.68
N PHE A 154 25.53 -5.44 -8.11
CA PHE A 154 25.45 -5.67 -6.67
C PHE A 154 26.51 -6.67 -6.19
N PRO A 155 27.04 -6.52 -4.95
CA PRO A 155 28.04 -7.44 -4.37
C PRO A 155 27.46 -8.86 -4.13
N ASN A 156 28.30 -9.77 -3.61
CA ASN A 156 27.91 -11.14 -3.24
C ASN A 156 27.24 -11.95 -4.37
N GLY A 157 27.62 -11.70 -5.62
CA GLY A 157 26.98 -12.33 -6.78
C GLY A 157 25.48 -12.07 -6.88
N GLY A 158 25.00 -10.96 -6.32
CA GLY A 158 23.59 -10.57 -6.33
C GLY A 158 22.71 -11.31 -5.32
N ILE A 159 23.28 -12.11 -4.42
CA ILE A 159 22.53 -12.80 -3.38
C ILE A 159 22.53 -11.96 -2.09
N ASP A 160 21.34 -11.71 -1.55
CA ASP A 160 21.13 -11.10 -0.23
C ASP A 160 20.11 -11.92 0.58
N THR A 161 19.97 -11.63 1.88
CA THR A 161 18.91 -12.20 2.74
C THR A 161 17.91 -11.13 3.16
N PHE A 162 16.67 -11.53 3.44
CA PHE A 162 15.66 -10.59 3.95
C PHE A 162 16.07 -9.98 5.30
N GLY A 163 16.76 -10.74 6.15
CA GLY A 163 17.30 -10.22 7.41
C GLY A 163 18.35 -9.12 7.23
N GLU A 164 19.31 -9.31 6.32
CA GLU A 164 20.33 -8.29 6.04
C GLU A 164 19.75 -7.08 5.30
N MET A 165 18.79 -7.30 4.40
CA MET A 165 18.04 -6.20 3.77
C MET A 165 17.25 -5.38 4.81
N ALA A 166 16.59 -6.03 5.77
CA ALA A 166 15.87 -5.35 6.84
C ALA A 166 16.81 -4.51 7.74
N LYS A 167 17.98 -5.06 8.12
CA LYS A 167 18.99 -4.31 8.89
C LYS A 167 19.45 -3.05 8.15
N LYS A 168 19.75 -3.16 6.86
CA LYS A 168 20.08 -1.99 6.02
C LYS A 168 18.95 -0.99 5.97
N GLY A 169 17.70 -1.45 5.87
CA GLY A 169 16.50 -0.61 5.91
C GLY A 169 16.38 0.19 7.21
N VAL A 170 16.53 -0.46 8.37
CA VAL A 170 16.51 0.20 9.69
C VAL A 170 17.60 1.28 9.78
N LEU A 171 18.82 0.96 9.34
CA LEU A 171 19.93 1.94 9.31
C LEU A 171 19.61 3.16 8.43
N VAL A 172 18.93 2.96 7.30
CA VAL A 172 18.48 4.08 6.45
C VAL A 172 17.43 4.92 7.18
N VAL A 173 16.46 4.29 7.85
CA VAL A 173 15.44 5.01 8.63
C VAL A 173 16.08 5.82 9.76
N ASP A 174 17.00 5.23 10.52
CA ASP A 174 17.73 5.91 11.59
C ASP A 174 18.39 7.20 11.09
N ARG A 175 19.08 7.09 9.95
CA ARG A 175 19.75 8.23 9.32
C ARG A 175 18.76 9.29 8.84
N VAL A 176 17.62 8.90 8.26
CA VAL A 176 16.60 9.87 7.84
C VAL A 176 16.03 10.61 9.06
N VAL A 177 15.68 9.89 10.13
CA VAL A 177 15.15 10.47 11.36
C VAL A 177 16.15 11.46 11.96
N GLN A 178 17.42 11.09 12.09
CA GLN A 178 18.44 11.95 12.70
C GLN A 178 18.87 13.10 11.77
N GLU A 179 19.25 12.79 10.52
CA GLU A 179 19.94 13.73 9.63
C GLU A 179 18.95 14.66 8.92
N GLN A 180 17.79 14.15 8.48
CA GLN A 180 16.83 14.91 7.68
C GLN A 180 15.71 15.50 8.55
N MET A 181 15.12 14.69 9.42
CA MET A 181 13.98 15.11 10.24
C MET A 181 14.40 15.82 11.53
N LYS A 182 15.70 15.81 11.86
CA LYS A 182 16.25 16.35 13.12
C LYS A 182 15.60 15.75 14.37
N GLY A 183 15.21 14.48 14.27
CA GLY A 183 14.66 13.66 15.34
C GLY A 183 15.73 12.90 16.12
N GLY A 184 15.29 11.89 16.88
CA GLY A 184 16.16 11.03 17.69
C GLY A 184 15.90 9.55 17.46
N VAL A 185 16.93 8.72 17.68
CA VAL A 185 16.85 7.27 17.67
C VAL A 185 17.23 6.77 19.06
N ASP A 186 16.37 5.93 19.65
CA ASP A 186 16.57 5.32 20.96
C ASP A 186 16.64 3.81 20.81
N LEU A 187 17.87 3.31 20.71
CA LEU A 187 18.14 1.89 20.52
C LEU A 187 17.82 1.05 21.77
N ALA A 188 17.77 1.67 22.96
CA ALA A 188 17.46 0.94 24.20
C ALA A 188 15.97 0.63 24.29
N ASN A 189 15.13 1.54 23.80
CA ASN A 189 13.67 1.39 23.81
C ASN A 189 13.07 1.01 22.45
N ASP A 190 13.91 0.75 21.44
CA ASP A 190 13.50 0.43 20.05
C ASP A 190 12.51 1.46 19.48
N ALA A 191 12.87 2.75 19.58
CA ALA A 191 11.98 3.85 19.28
C ALA A 191 12.63 4.96 18.44
N TRP A 192 11.82 5.56 17.56
CA TRP A 192 12.13 6.80 16.84
C TRP A 192 11.33 7.98 17.40
N TYR A 193 12.01 9.09 17.64
CA TYR A 193 11.39 10.36 18.02
C TYR A 193 11.31 11.27 16.80
N ILE A 194 10.11 11.42 16.24
CA ILE A 194 9.86 12.23 15.05
C ILE A 194 9.29 13.59 15.46
N PRO A 195 9.93 14.72 15.13
CA PRO A 195 9.40 16.04 15.45
C PRO A 195 8.10 16.32 14.69
N ALA A 196 7.10 16.90 15.38
CA ALA A 196 5.78 17.18 14.80
C ALA A 196 5.81 18.05 13.53
N ASN A 197 6.85 18.88 13.37
CA ASN A 197 7.01 19.80 12.24
C ASN A 197 7.81 19.19 11.07
N ALA A 198 8.31 17.96 11.20
CA ALA A 198 9.16 17.33 10.19
C ALA A 198 8.39 16.78 8.97
N VAL A 199 7.05 16.75 9.04
CA VAL A 199 6.19 16.28 7.96
C VAL A 199 5.44 17.47 7.37
N LYS A 200 6.04 18.14 6.38
CA LYS A 200 5.26 18.83 5.34
C LYS A 200 5.26 17.93 4.10
N PRO A 201 4.18 17.19 3.82
CA PRO A 201 4.07 16.50 2.55
C PRO A 201 3.88 17.56 1.45
N GLY A 202 4.80 17.62 0.48
CA GLY A 202 4.57 18.32 -0.79
C GLY A 202 4.75 19.83 -0.82
N SER A 203 5.87 20.36 -0.32
CA SER A 203 6.42 21.62 -0.86
C SER A 203 7.33 21.33 -2.04
#